data_AF-A0A1Y2GGB2-F1
#
_entry.id   AF-A0A1Y2GGB2-F1
#
_cell.length_a   1.000
_cell.length_b   1.000
_cell.length_c   1.000
_cell.angle_alpha   90.00
_cell.angle_beta   90.00
_cell.angle_gamma   90.00
#
_symmetry.space_group_name_H-M   'P 1'
#
loop_
_entity.id
_entity.type
_entity.pdbx_description
1 polymer ?
#
loop_
_entity_poly.entity_id
_entity_poly.type
_entity_poly.pdbx_seq_one_letter_code
_entity_poly.pdbx_strand_id
1 'polypeptide(L)' 'MIIPVRCFSCGKVIGNKWDHYLSLLQADFSEGDALDSLGLKRYCCRRMVLTHVDLIEKLLHYNQKAR' A
#
# COMPACT_ATOMS: atom_id res chain seq x y z
N MET A 1 -8.74 3.47 2.23
CA MET A 1 -8.42 3.49 3.67
C MET A 1 -6.93 3.23 3.78
N ILE A 2 -6.31 3.40 4.94
CA ILE A 2 -4.88 3.13 5.12
C ILE A 2 -4.58 1.65 4.82
N ILE A 3 -3.39 1.39 4.27
CA ILE A 3 -2.89 0.04 3.94
C ILE A 3 -2.89 -0.87 5.20
N PRO A 4 -3.24 -2.16 5.09
CA PRO A 4 -3.18 -3.06 6.24
C PRO A 4 -1.75 -3.20 6.77
N VAL A 5 -1.60 -3.14 8.10
CA VAL A 5 -0.30 -3.29 8.79
C VAL A 5 0.38 -4.61 8.43
N ARG A 6 -0.40 -5.69 8.31
CA ARG A 6 0.08 -7.05 7.96
C ARG A 6 -0.74 -7.64 6.83
N CYS A 7 -0.14 -8.55 6.07
CA CYS A 7 -0.86 -9.35 5.08
C CYS A 7 -1.92 -10.24 5.74
N PHE A 8 -3.13 -10.26 5.18
CA PHE A 8 -4.23 -11.10 5.66
C PHE A 8 -3.98 -12.61 5.56
N SER A 9 -3.03 -13.05 4.73
CA SER A 9 -2.73 -14.48 4.57
C SER A 9 -1.42 -14.89 5.23
N CYS A 10 -0.34 -14.15 4.95
CA CYS A 10 1.01 -14.52 5.39
C CYS A 10 1.41 -13.91 6.75
N GLY A 11 0.64 -12.93 7.27
CA GLY A 11 0.97 -12.22 8.52
C GLY A 11 2.23 -11.32 8.45
N LYS A 12 2.95 -11.32 7.33
CA LYS A 12 4.13 -10.47 7.08
C LYS A 12 3.74 -9.00 7.21
N VAL A 13 4.61 -8.18 7.81
CA VAL A 13 4.43 -6.74 7.90
C VAL A 13 4.54 -6.11 6.51
N ILE A 14 3.55 -5.30 6.15
CA ILE A 14 3.42 -4.63 4.84
C ILE A 14 3.21 -3.12 4.99
N GLY A 15 2.59 -2.66 6.08
CA GLY A 15 2.18 -1.25 6.20
C GLY A 15 3.34 -0.24 6.08
N ASN A 16 4.57 -0.64 6.40
CA ASN A 16 5.76 0.20 6.28
C ASN A 16 6.33 0.31 4.85
N LYS A 17 5.72 -0.34 3.85
CA LYS A 17 6.25 -0.44 2.49
C LYS A 17 5.49 0.39 1.46
N TRP A 18 4.35 0.96 1.84
CA TRP A 18 3.46 1.68 0.92
C TRP A 18 4.10 2.94 0.34
N ASP A 19 4.70 3.78 1.18
CA ASP A 19 5.31 5.03 0.71
C ASP A 19 6.49 4.76 -0.22
N HIS A 20 7.30 3.73 0.10
CA HIS A 20 8.37 3.27 -0.78
C HIS A 20 7.84 2.76 -2.13
N TYR A 21 6.74 2.01 -2.14
CA TYR A 21 6.09 1.56 -3.37
C TYR A 21 5.67 2.76 -4.24
N LEU A 22 5.03 3.78 -3.65
CA LEU A 22 4.64 4.99 -4.37
C LEU A 22 5.84 5.75 -4.92
N SER A 23 6.94 5.87 -4.14
CA SER A 23 8.17 6.53 -4.60
C SER A 23 8.82 5.82 -5.80
N LEU A 24 8.71 4.50 -5.86
CA LEU A 24 9.23 3.70 -6.98
C LEU A 24 8.37 3.87 -8.23
N LEU A 25 7.04 3.91 -8.08
CA LEU A 25 6.14 4.19 -9.20
C LEU A 25 6.32 5.61 -9.75
N GLN A 26 6.58 6.58 -8.88
CA GLN A 26 6.91 7.96 -9.31
C GLN A 26 8.25 8.04 -10.05
N ALA A 27 9.14 7.08 -9.85
CA ALA A 27 10.41 6.96 -10.56
C ALA A 27 10.31 6.10 -11.83
N ASP A 28 9.09 5.89 -12.37
CA ASP A 28 8.80 5.13 -13.58
C ASP A 28 9.20 3.63 -13.53
N PHE A 29 9.25 3.02 -12.34
CA PHE A 29 9.40 1.57 -12.22
C PHE A 29 8.09 0.84 -12.55
N SER A 30 8.21 -0.35 -13.15
CA SER A 30 7.07 -1.25 -13.30
C SER A 30 6.55 -1.72 -11.93
N GLU A 31 5.25 -2.00 -11.81
CA GLU A 31 4.67 -2.48 -10.55
C GLU A 31 5.31 -3.80 -10.11
N GLY A 32 5.69 -4.64 -11.07
CA GLY A 32 6.40 -5.90 -10.81
C GLY A 32 7.75 -5.66 -10.14
N ASP A 33 8.59 -4.84 -10.77
CA ASP A 33 9.95 -4.53 -10.28
C ASP A 33 9.92 -3.77 -8.94
N ALA A 34 8.93 -2.89 -8.76
CA ALA A 34 8.70 -2.20 -7.50
C ALA A 34 8.36 -3.20 -6.37
N LEU A 35 7.51 -4.19 -6.62
CA LEU A 35 7.19 -5.22 -5.62
C LEU A 35 8.39 -6.15 -5.32
N ASP A 36 9.23 -6.40 -6.32
CA ASP A 36 10.45 -7.19 -6.17
C ASP A 36 11.51 -6.46 -5.34
N SER A 37 11.75 -5.17 -5.61
CA SER A 37 12.68 -4.34 -4.82
C SER A 37 12.25 -4.19 -3.36
N LEU A 38 10.94 -4.18 -3.09
CA LEU A 38 10.38 -4.21 -1.73
C LEU A 38 10.50 -5.57 -1.03
N GLY A 39 11.04 -6.61 -1.69
CA GLY A 39 11.23 -7.94 -1.11
C GLY A 39 9.92 -8.69 -0.87
N LEU A 40 8.88 -8.43 -1.66
CA LEU A 40 7.59 -9.13 -1.60
C LEU A 40 7.59 -10.34 -2.54
N LYS A 41 8.16 -11.47 -2.09
CA LYS A 41 8.24 -12.68 -2.93
C LYS A 41 6.93 -13.45 -3.10
N ARG A 42 6.08 -13.48 -2.06
CA ARG A 42 4.82 -14.25 -2.09
C ARG A 42 3.68 -13.44 -2.68
N TYR A 43 2.91 -14.06 -3.58
CA TYR A 43 1.75 -13.43 -4.23
C TYR A 43 0.73 -12.85 -3.23
N CYS A 44 0.52 -13.54 -2.10
CA CYS A 44 -0.44 -13.12 -1.08
C CYS A 44 -0.03 -11.82 -0.39
N CYS A 45 1.27 -11.55 -0.26
CA CYS A 45 1.78 -10.31 0.29
C CYS A 45 1.85 -9.22 -0.81
N ARG A 46 2.09 -9.58 -2.10
CA ARG A 46 2.04 -8.64 -3.24
C ARG A 46 0.65 -8.06 -3.49
N ARG A 47 -0.39 -8.90 -3.48
CA ARG A 47 -1.76 -8.43 -3.75
C ARG A 47 -2.21 -7.33 -2.78
N MET A 48 -1.72 -7.36 -1.53
CA MET A 48 -2.06 -6.36 -0.51
C MET A 48 -1.59 -4.96 -0.87
N VAL A 49 -0.49 -4.84 -1.62
CA VAL A 49 0.04 -3.55 -2.11
C VAL A 49 -0.57 -3.22 -3.47
N LEU A 50 -0.58 -4.20 -4.39
CA LEU A 50 -1.04 -3.99 -5.76
C LEU A 50 -2.51 -3.56 -5.86
N THR A 51 -3.39 -4.12 -5.01
CA THR A 51 -4.83 -3.81 -5.03
C THR A 51 -5.23 -2.79 -3.96
N HIS A 52 -4.27 -2.15 -3.31
CA HIS A 52 -4.56 -1.14 -2.29
C HIS A 52 -5.05 0.15 -2.93
N VAL A 53 -6.15 0.70 -2.40
CA VAL A 53 -6.68 2.01 -2.81
C VAL A 53 -6.77 2.90 -1.59
N ASP A 54 -5.96 3.96 -1.58
CA ASP A 54 -5.93 4.86 -0.44
C ASP A 54 -7.05 5.91 -0.46
N LEU A 55 -8.22 5.49 0.00
CA LEU A 55 -9.36 6.38 0.17
C LEU A 55 -9.22 7.37 1.35
N ILE A 56 -8.20 7.27 2.22
CA ILE A 56 -8.14 8.14 3.41
C ILE A 56 -7.96 9.60 3.03
N GLU A 57 -7.16 9.89 2.01
CA GLU A 57 -6.88 11.24 1.53
C GLU A 57 -8.17 11.99 1.18
N LYS A 58 -9.09 11.30 0.51
CA LYS A 58 -10.38 11.86 0.12
C LYS A 58 -11.30 12.08 1.32
N LEU A 59 -11.27 11.17 2.29
CA LEU A 59 -12.13 11.24 3.47
C LEU A 59 -11.68 12.30 4.48
N LEU A 60 -10.38 12.62 4.55
CA LEU A 60 -9.83 13.64 5.46
C LEU A 60 -10.39 15.04 5.23
N HIS A 61 -10.94 15.32 4.04
CA HIS A 61 -11.58 16.59 3.73
C HIS A 61 -12.93 16.80 4.45
N TYR A 62 -13.55 15.74 4.97
CA TYR A 62 -14.84 15.83 5.65
C TYR A 62 -14.66 15.95 7.17
N ASN A 63 -15.18 17.04 7.75
CA ASN A 63 -15.14 17.24 9.20
C ASN A 63 -16.38 16.66 9.88
N GLN A 64 -16.18 15.71 10.78
CA GLN A 64 -17.26 15.09 11.56
C GLN A 64 -17.95 16.05 12.55
N LYS A 65 -17.26 17.12 12.98
CA LYS A 65 -17.75 18.08 13.99
C LYS A 65 -18.41 19.33 13.41
N ALA A 66 -18.56 19.43 12.09
CA ALA A 66 -19.37 20.48 11.47
C ALA A 66 -20.85 20.17 11.74
N ARG A 67 -21.32 20.51 12.93
CA ARG A 67 -22.73 20.58 13.29
C ARG A 67 -23.15 22.04 13.35
#